data_AF-E9HUX8-F1
#
_entry.id   AF-E9HUX8-F1
#
_cell.length_a   1.000
_cell.length_b   1.000
_cell.length_c   1.000
_cell.angle_alpha   90.00
_cell.angle_beta   90.00
_cell.angle_gamma   90.00
#
_symmetry.space_group_name_H-M   'P 1'
#
loop_
_entity.id
_entity.type
_entity.pdbx_description
1 polymer ?
#
loop_
_entity_poly.entity_id
_entity_poly.type
_entity_poly.pdbx_seq_one_letter_code
_entity_poly.pdbx_strand_id
1 'polypeptide(L)'
;KLPDLKIKQFDGDVFKWRSFWDIFKINFDQNADLSDVQKYSYLREYLTGKALRAVEGFEVTDDSYPKAVKTLKELFGNKDIAVQAHMSRLYNLQNTKQATDTTSLERLYTEVNTHVRSLETLGENIKAFGGFIVTIMLHKLPDELILIWNREKKRS
;
A
#
# COMPACT_ATOMS: atom_id res chain seq x y z
N LYS A 1 9.75 18.03 -24.58
CA LYS A 1 8.56 17.15 -24.44
C LYS A 1 8.69 16.41 -23.13
N LEU A 2 7.67 16.45 -22.26
CA LEU A 2 7.61 15.62 -21.06
C LEU A 2 7.47 14.14 -21.50
N PRO A 3 8.10 13.18 -20.82
CA PRO A 3 7.94 11.77 -21.15
C PRO A 3 6.49 11.33 -20.90
N ASP A 4 5.95 10.48 -21.79
CA ASP A 4 4.64 9.89 -21.60
C ASP A 4 4.64 9.08 -20.31
N LEU A 5 3.73 9.43 -19.39
CA LEU A 5 3.56 8.75 -18.13
C LEU A 5 2.95 7.37 -18.41
N LYS A 6 3.78 6.35 -18.63
CA LYS A 6 3.29 4.98 -18.83
C LYS A 6 2.58 4.51 -17.56
N ILE A 7 1.28 4.28 -17.68
CA ILE A 7 0.50 3.69 -16.60
C ILE A 7 1.04 2.27 -16.36
N LYS A 8 1.44 2.00 -15.12
CA LYS A 8 1.89 0.67 -14.71
C LYS A 8 0.66 -0.23 -14.53
N GLN A 9 0.79 -1.50 -14.94
CA GLN A 9 -0.25 -2.49 -14.67
C GLN A 9 -0.45 -2.67 -13.16
N PHE A 10 -1.70 -2.94 -12.78
CA PHE A 10 -2.13 -3.15 -11.41
C PHE A 10 -2.44 -4.63 -11.15
N ASP A 11 -1.72 -5.20 -10.20
CA ASP A 11 -1.72 -6.62 -9.85
C ASP A 11 -2.71 -6.99 -8.73
N GLY A 12 -3.32 -5.99 -8.09
CA GLY A 12 -4.16 -6.16 -6.90
C GLY A 12 -3.43 -5.89 -5.59
N ASP A 13 -2.23 -5.30 -5.62
CA ASP A 13 -1.55 -4.83 -4.41
C ASP A 13 -2.22 -3.58 -3.84
N VAL A 14 -2.89 -3.72 -2.70
CA VAL A 14 -3.61 -2.63 -2.01
C VAL A 14 -2.73 -1.40 -1.75
N PHE A 15 -1.42 -1.56 -1.59
CA PHE A 15 -0.50 -0.43 -1.39
C PHE A 15 -0.29 0.41 -2.66
N LYS A 16 -0.52 -0.18 -3.83
CA LYS A 16 -0.37 0.47 -5.14
C LYS A 16 -1.70 1.01 -5.69
N TRP A 17 -2.83 0.60 -5.11
CA TRP A 17 -4.17 0.94 -5.62
C TRP A 17 -4.35 2.44 -5.84
N ARG A 18 -4.04 3.26 -4.83
CA ARG A 18 -4.27 4.72 -4.92
C ARG A 18 -3.50 5.34 -6.07
N SER A 19 -2.21 5.03 -6.18
CA SER A 19 -1.36 5.53 -7.27
C SER A 19 -1.86 5.04 -8.64
N PHE A 20 -2.28 3.78 -8.74
CA PHE A 20 -2.83 3.24 -9.97
C PHE A 20 -4.13 3.96 -10.36
N TRP A 21 -5.09 4.01 -9.44
CA TRP A 21 -6.41 4.56 -9.69
C TRP A 21 -6.36 6.05 -10.01
N ASP A 22 -5.53 6.85 -9.31
CA ASP A 22 -5.39 8.28 -9.58
C ASP A 22 -4.87 8.53 -11.00
N ILE A 23 -3.87 7.76 -11.45
CA ILE A 23 -3.32 7.86 -12.81
C ILE A 23 -4.34 7.35 -13.84
N PHE A 24 -4.94 6.17 -13.61
CA PHE A 24 -5.95 5.61 -14.51
C PHE A 24 -7.15 6.56 -14.67
N LYS A 25 -7.58 7.18 -13.56
CA LYS A 25 -8.72 8.06 -13.51
C LYS A 25 -8.55 9.29 -14.39
N ILE A 26 -7.39 9.94 -14.31
CA ILE A 26 -7.07 11.14 -15.09
C ILE A 26 -6.98 10.83 -16.59
N ASN A 27 -6.49 9.65 -16.97
CA ASN A 27 -6.27 9.29 -18.37
C ASN A 27 -7.53 8.71 -19.05
N PHE A 28 -8.36 7.97 -18.31
CA PHE A 28 -9.46 7.18 -18.89
C PHE A 28 -10.82 7.40 -18.23
N ASP A 29 -10.94 7.26 -16.91
CA ASP A 29 -12.24 7.35 -16.19
C ASP A 29 -12.93 8.71 -16.44
N GLN A 30 -12.16 9.80 -16.32
CA GLN A 30 -12.64 11.18 -16.50
C GLN A 30 -12.67 11.65 -17.95
N ASN A 31 -12.22 10.82 -18.90
CA ASN A 31 -12.27 11.16 -20.31
C ASN A 31 -13.70 11.00 -20.84
N ALA A 32 -14.32 12.13 -21.22
CA ALA A 32 -15.69 12.17 -21.73
C ALA A 32 -15.82 11.64 -23.17
N ASP A 33 -14.71 11.55 -23.91
CA ASP A 33 -14.70 11.06 -25.29
C ASP A 33 -14.68 9.52 -25.37
N LEU A 34 -14.54 8.84 -24.24
CA LEU A 34 -14.53 7.38 -24.14
C LEU A 34 -15.89 6.87 -23.62
N SER A 35 -16.46 5.91 -24.34
CA SER A 35 -17.58 5.09 -23.86
C SER A 35 -17.15 4.17 -22.71
N ASP A 36 -18.12 3.65 -21.97
CA ASP A 36 -17.87 2.74 -20.85
C ASP A 36 -17.24 1.42 -21.33
N VAL A 37 -17.64 0.86 -22.47
CA VAL A 37 -16.96 -0.27 -23.13
C VAL A 37 -15.49 0.03 -23.41
N GLN A 38 -15.17 1.21 -23.93
CA GLN A 38 -13.78 1.59 -24.22
C GLN A 38 -12.98 1.73 -22.93
N LYS A 39 -13.53 2.41 -21.91
CA LYS A 39 -12.91 2.53 -20.59
C LYS A 39 -12.68 1.16 -19.95
N TYR A 40 -13.64 0.24 -20.07
CA TYR A 40 -13.49 -1.11 -19.53
C TYR A 40 -12.43 -1.93 -20.28
N SER A 41 -12.34 -1.78 -21.60
CA SER A 41 -11.30 -2.40 -22.41
C SER A 41 -9.91 -1.95 -21.97
N TYR A 42 -9.70 -0.63 -21.84
CA TYR A 42 -8.45 -0.09 -21.27
C TYR A 42 -8.21 -0.56 -19.85
N LEU A 43 -9.23 -0.54 -18.99
CA LEU A 43 -9.11 -1.01 -17.61
C LEU A 43 -8.54 -2.43 -17.60
N ARG A 44 -9.11 -3.37 -18.36
CA ARG A 44 -8.64 -4.76 -18.42
C ARG A 44 -7.18 -4.89 -18.87
N GLU A 45 -6.72 -4.10 -19.83
CA GLU A 45 -5.31 -4.13 -20.29
C GLU A 45 -4.32 -3.70 -19.21
N TYR A 46 -4.75 -2.82 -18.30
CA TYR A 46 -3.94 -2.37 -17.18
C TYR A 46 -4.13 -3.20 -15.91
N LEU A 47 -4.97 -4.24 -15.91
CA LEU A 47 -5.10 -5.17 -14.79
C LEU A 47 -4.29 -6.44 -15.04
N THR A 48 -3.71 -6.97 -13.97
CA THR A 48 -3.06 -8.27 -13.95
C THR A 48 -3.34 -8.99 -12.64
N GLY A 49 -2.94 -10.26 -12.53
CA GLY A 49 -2.97 -11.02 -11.29
C GLY A 49 -4.34 -11.03 -10.60
N LYS A 50 -4.39 -10.59 -9.34
CA LYS A 50 -5.62 -10.62 -8.52
C LYS A 50 -6.65 -9.61 -9.01
N ALA A 51 -6.21 -8.46 -9.51
CA ALA A 51 -7.11 -7.41 -9.94
C ALA A 51 -7.82 -7.78 -11.25
N LEU A 52 -7.13 -8.44 -12.18
CA LEU A 52 -7.75 -8.94 -13.41
C LEU A 52 -8.80 -10.03 -13.08
N ARG A 53 -8.43 -11.01 -12.26
CA ARG A 53 -9.37 -12.06 -11.81
C ARG A 53 -10.63 -11.52 -11.15
N ALA A 54 -10.53 -10.39 -10.43
CA ALA A 54 -11.67 -9.76 -9.79
C ALA A 54 -12.72 -9.23 -10.77
N VAL A 55 -12.36 -9.01 -12.04
CA VAL A 55 -13.25 -8.45 -13.05
C VAL A 55 -13.49 -9.38 -14.24
N GLU A 56 -12.82 -10.55 -14.30
CA GLU A 56 -12.96 -11.54 -15.38
C GLU A 56 -14.38 -12.10 -15.54
N GLY A 57 -15.20 -12.06 -14.48
CA GLY A 57 -16.59 -12.52 -14.51
C GLY A 57 -17.58 -11.54 -15.15
N PHE A 58 -17.16 -10.34 -15.54
CA PHE A 58 -18.03 -9.38 -16.23
C PHE A 58 -17.87 -9.50 -17.75
N GLU A 59 -19.00 -9.56 -18.48
CA GLU A 59 -18.99 -9.44 -19.94
C GLU A 59 -18.50 -8.04 -20.36
N VAL A 60 -17.86 -7.89 -21.53
CA VAL A 60 -17.42 -6.56 -22.01
C VAL A 60 -18.60 -5.82 -22.64
N THR A 61 -19.39 -5.17 -21.80
CA THR A 61 -20.56 -4.34 -22.16
C THR A 61 -20.50 -2.99 -21.44
N ASP A 62 -21.30 -2.00 -21.85
CA ASP A 62 -21.27 -0.67 -21.22
C ASP A 62 -21.66 -0.75 -19.74
N ASP A 63 -22.60 -1.63 -19.39
CA ASP A 63 -23.05 -1.85 -18.01
C ASP A 63 -21.98 -2.48 -17.10
N SER A 64 -20.88 -2.98 -17.67
CA SER A 64 -19.84 -3.69 -16.92
C SER A 64 -18.75 -2.78 -16.38
N TYR A 65 -18.49 -1.62 -16.99
CA TYR A 65 -17.45 -0.71 -16.50
C TYR A 65 -17.73 -0.23 -15.07
N PRO A 66 -18.92 0.31 -14.73
CA PRO A 66 -19.18 0.80 -13.39
C PRO A 66 -19.13 -0.33 -12.34
N LYS A 67 -19.57 -1.54 -12.71
CA LYS A 67 -19.53 -2.74 -11.85
C LYS A 67 -18.11 -3.19 -11.58
N ALA A 68 -17.26 -3.21 -12.61
CA ALA A 68 -15.84 -3.55 -12.50
C ALA A 68 -15.09 -2.54 -11.61
N VAL A 69 -15.28 -1.24 -11.85
CA VAL A 69 -14.66 -0.18 -11.03
C VAL A 69 -15.12 -0.26 -9.57
N LYS A 70 -16.41 -0.49 -9.32
CA LYS A 70 -16.95 -0.67 -7.98
C LYS A 70 -16.27 -1.86 -7.28
N THR A 71 -16.21 -3.01 -7.94
CA THR A 71 -15.58 -4.23 -7.42
C THR A 71 -14.11 -4.00 -7.05
N LEU A 72 -13.35 -3.33 -7.93
CA LEU A 72 -11.95 -3.01 -7.66
C LEU A 72 -11.79 -2.05 -6.47
N LYS A 73 -12.65 -1.03 -6.35
CA LYS A 73 -12.63 -0.09 -5.22
C LYS A 73 -12.96 -0.78 -3.90
N GLU A 74 -13.93 -1.70 -3.89
CA GLU A 74 -14.30 -2.47 -2.69
C GLU A 74 -13.15 -3.39 -2.23
N LEU A 75 -12.48 -4.07 -3.16
CA LEU A 75 -11.40 -5.01 -2.84
C LEU A 75 -10.06 -4.34 -2.53
N PHE A 76 -9.72 -3.26 -3.25
CA PHE A 76 -8.38 -2.68 -3.23
C PHE A 76 -8.34 -1.22 -2.80
N GLY A 77 -9.45 -0.50 -2.92
CA GLY A 77 -9.57 0.92 -2.56
C GLY A 77 -10.16 1.20 -1.20
N ASN A 78 -10.58 0.17 -0.46
CA ASN A 78 -11.08 0.33 0.89
C ASN A 78 -9.92 0.74 1.83
N LYS A 79 -10.08 1.91 2.46
CA LYS A 79 -9.11 2.46 3.41
C LYS A 79 -8.81 1.47 4.54
N ASP A 80 -9.82 0.81 5.11
CA ASP A 80 -9.64 -0.09 6.25
C ASP A 80 -8.80 -1.31 5.87
N ILE A 81 -8.98 -1.83 4.64
CA ILE A 81 -8.15 -2.91 4.11
C ILE A 81 -6.70 -2.45 3.98
N ALA A 82 -6.45 -1.23 3.47
CA ALA A 82 -5.10 -0.68 3.36
C ALA A 82 -4.45 -0.46 4.74
N VAL A 83 -5.20 0.05 5.71
CA VAL A 83 -4.75 0.21 7.11
C VAL A 83 -4.37 -1.14 7.71
N GLN A 84 -5.24 -2.16 7.59
CA GLN A 84 -4.93 -3.50 8.10
C GLN A 84 -3.72 -4.12 7.40
N ALA A 85 -3.56 -3.92 6.10
CA ALA A 85 -2.39 -4.41 5.38
C ALA A 85 -1.09 -3.78 5.89
N HIS A 86 -1.08 -2.46 6.16
CA HIS A 86 0.08 -1.78 6.75
C HIS A 86 0.38 -2.26 8.18
N MET A 87 -0.64 -2.40 9.02
CA MET A 87 -0.49 -2.93 10.38
C MET A 87 0.07 -4.36 10.38
N SER A 88 -0.45 -5.21 9.50
CA SER A 88 0.03 -6.59 9.34
C SER A 88 1.49 -6.62 8.88
N ARG A 89 1.91 -5.72 7.98
CA ARG A 89 3.31 -5.61 7.56
C ARG A 89 4.22 -5.19 8.69
N LEU A 90 3.84 -4.18 9.48
CA LEU A 90 4.59 -3.75 10.67
C LEU A 90 4.78 -4.91 11.66
N TYR A 91 3.72 -5.66 11.94
CA TYR A 91 3.78 -6.82 12.84
C TYR A 91 4.72 -7.93 12.33
N ASN A 92 4.69 -8.19 11.02
CA ASN A 92 5.45 -9.25 10.36
C ASN A 92 6.84 -8.81 9.87
N LEU A 93 7.35 -7.64 10.29
CA LEU A 93 8.73 -7.22 9.97
C LEU A 93 9.74 -8.28 10.40
N GLN A 94 10.81 -8.41 9.62
CA GLN A 94 11.88 -9.34 9.93
C GLN A 94 12.71 -8.86 11.12
N ASN A 95 13.08 -9.79 12.00
CA ASN A 95 13.97 -9.47 13.13
C ASN A 95 15.39 -9.25 12.63
N THR A 96 16.06 -8.23 13.18
CA THR A 96 17.49 -8.06 13.06
C THR A 96 18.17 -8.88 14.15
N LYS A 97 19.07 -9.79 13.77
CA LYS A 97 19.71 -10.72 14.71
C LYS A 97 20.96 -10.15 15.39
N GLN A 98 21.69 -9.26 14.72
CA GLN A 98 22.98 -8.76 15.18
C GLN A 98 22.98 -7.23 15.19
N ALA A 99 23.54 -6.63 16.24
CA ALA A 99 23.64 -5.18 16.35
C ALA A 99 24.58 -4.57 15.29
N THR A 100 25.50 -5.37 14.76
CA THR A 100 26.46 -4.99 13.71
C THR A 100 25.90 -5.10 12.30
N ASP A 101 24.73 -5.73 12.11
CA ASP A 101 24.08 -5.83 10.80
C ASP A 101 23.33 -4.52 10.46
N THR A 102 24.11 -3.52 10.06
CA THR A 102 23.62 -2.18 9.72
C THR A 102 22.64 -2.20 8.55
N THR A 103 22.78 -3.14 7.61
CA THR A 103 21.89 -3.26 6.45
C THR A 103 20.48 -3.69 6.89
N SER A 104 20.37 -4.70 7.76
CA SER A 104 19.08 -5.12 8.30
C SER A 104 18.44 -4.04 9.18
N LEU A 105 19.24 -3.30 9.94
CA LEU A 105 18.77 -2.17 10.75
C LEU A 105 18.23 -1.02 9.89
N GLU A 106 18.94 -0.64 8.83
CA GLU A 106 18.50 0.40 7.90
C GLU A 106 17.21 0.00 7.18
N ARG A 107 17.12 -1.27 6.76
CA ARG A 107 15.89 -1.82 6.19
C ARG A 107 14.73 -1.74 7.17
N LEU A 108 14.92 -2.20 8.42
CA LEU A 108 13.89 -2.15 9.46
C LEU A 108 13.39 -0.71 9.67
N TYR A 109 14.32 0.24 9.82
CA TYR A 109 13.99 1.67 9.96
C TYR A 109 13.19 2.19 8.76
N THR A 110 13.61 1.85 7.53
CA THR A 110 12.97 2.31 6.30
C THR A 110 11.56 1.72 6.14
N GLU A 111 11.38 0.43 6.41
CA GLU A 111 10.07 -0.23 6.32
C GLU A 111 9.09 0.31 7.37
N VAL A 112 9.53 0.49 8.61
CA VAL A 112 8.69 1.09 9.67
C VAL A 112 8.25 2.49 9.25
N ASN A 113 9.17 3.39 8.89
CA ASN A 113 8.84 4.75 8.51
C ASN A 113 7.96 4.84 7.26
N THR A 114 8.11 3.90 6.33
CA THR A 114 7.25 3.84 5.15
C THR A 114 5.82 3.52 5.54
N HIS A 115 5.60 2.50 6.35
CA HIS A 115 4.25 2.12 6.78
C HIS A 115 3.61 3.14 7.73
N VAL A 116 4.39 3.74 8.64
CA VAL A 116 3.91 4.83 9.50
C VAL A 116 3.43 6.02 8.66
N ARG A 117 4.25 6.51 7.71
CA ARG A 117 3.86 7.63 6.83
C ARG A 117 2.61 7.32 6.00
N SER A 118 2.50 6.08 5.48
CA SER A 118 1.30 5.65 4.75
C SER A 118 0.05 5.66 5.64
N LEU A 119 0.16 5.19 6.88
CA LEU A 119 -0.95 5.19 7.83
C LEU A 119 -1.41 6.63 8.17
N GLU A 120 -0.51 7.59 8.41
CA GLU A 120 -0.94 8.99 8.61
C GLU A 120 -1.52 9.61 7.34
N THR A 121 -1.03 9.24 6.15
CA THR A 121 -1.63 9.67 4.86
C THR A 121 -3.04 9.12 4.67
N LEU A 122 -3.33 7.94 5.23
CA LEU A 122 -4.67 7.37 5.29
C LEU A 122 -5.54 8.05 6.37
N GLY A 123 -4.96 8.90 7.22
CA GLY A 123 -5.66 9.62 8.29
C GLY A 123 -5.68 8.90 9.62
N GLU A 124 -4.82 7.88 9.82
CA GLU A 124 -4.69 7.20 11.10
C GLU A 124 -3.92 8.06 12.10
N ASN A 125 -4.36 8.06 13.36
CA ASN A 125 -3.71 8.79 14.43
C ASN A 125 -2.49 8.02 14.95
N ILE A 126 -1.33 8.23 14.33
CA ILE A 126 -0.07 7.56 14.73
C ILE A 126 0.29 7.82 16.18
N LYS A 127 -0.04 8.98 16.75
CA LYS A 127 0.25 9.27 18.16
C LYS A 127 -0.48 8.29 19.09
N ALA A 128 -1.69 7.89 18.75
CA ALA A 128 -2.43 6.88 19.50
C ALA A 128 -1.77 5.49 19.42
N PHE A 129 -1.09 5.18 18.31
CA PHE A 129 -0.39 3.91 18.08
C PHE A 129 1.10 3.93 18.42
N GLY A 130 1.67 5.08 18.80
CA GLY A 130 3.12 5.26 18.95
C GLY A 130 3.74 4.26 19.93
N GLY A 131 3.08 4.01 21.06
CA GLY A 131 3.53 3.01 22.04
C GLY A 131 3.57 1.59 21.48
N PHE A 132 2.58 1.23 20.65
CA PHE A 132 2.52 -0.09 20.01
C PHE A 132 3.58 -0.25 18.92
N ILE A 133 3.80 0.79 18.10
CA ILE A 133 4.84 0.79 17.06
C ILE A 133 6.23 0.67 17.69
N VAL A 134 6.51 1.42 18.76
CA VAL A 134 7.76 1.28 19.54
C VAL A 134 7.89 -0.13 20.09
N THR A 135 6.82 -0.71 20.61
CA THR A 135 6.83 -2.09 21.11
C THR A 135 7.19 -3.08 20.01
N ILE A 136 6.58 -2.98 18.83
CA ILE A 136 6.93 -3.83 17.68
C ILE A 136 8.41 -3.66 17.35
N MET A 137 8.91 -2.43 17.18
CA MET A 137 10.31 -2.19 16.84
C MET A 137 11.27 -2.83 17.83
N LEU A 138 11.03 -2.69 19.14
CA LEU A 138 11.88 -3.30 20.17
C LEU A 138 11.93 -4.82 20.04
N HIS A 139 10.82 -5.49 19.70
CA HIS A 139 10.80 -6.94 19.47
C HIS A 139 11.52 -7.37 18.17
N LYS A 140 11.83 -6.44 17.27
CA LYS A 140 12.58 -6.70 16.03
C LYS A 140 14.08 -6.41 16.17
N LEU A 141 14.52 -5.81 17.27
CA LEU A 141 15.92 -5.45 17.50
C LEU A 141 16.68 -6.54 18.30
N PRO A 142 18.00 -6.62 18.16
CA PRO A 142 18.86 -7.41 19.04
C PRO A 142 18.84 -6.89 20.49
N ASP A 143 18.96 -7.79 21.46
CA ASP A 143 18.93 -7.46 22.90
C ASP A 143 19.93 -6.38 23.31
N GLU A 144 21.12 -6.37 22.69
CA GLU A 144 22.15 -5.36 22.92
C GLU A 144 21.64 -3.93 22.66
N LEU A 145 20.93 -3.73 21.55
CA LEU A 145 20.37 -2.43 21.20
C LEU A 145 19.18 -2.06 22.10
N ILE A 146 18.40 -3.05 22.54
CA ILE A 146 17.30 -2.84 23.51
C ILE A 146 17.86 -2.37 24.86
N LEU A 147 18.99 -2.94 25.31
CA LEU A 147 19.65 -2.52 26.55
C LEU A 147 20.14 -1.07 26.47
N ILE A 148 20.72 -0.67 25.33
CA ILE A 148 21.15 0.71 25.08
C ILE A 148 19.94 1.64 25.11
N TRP A 149 18.87 1.31 24.38
CA TRP A 149 17.62 2.09 24.36
C TRP A 149 17.04 2.31 25.77
N ASN A 150 16.98 1.25 26.59
CA ASN A 150 16.45 1.34 27.95
C ASN A 150 17.32 2.21 28.87
N ARG A 151 18.64 2.26 28.66
CA ARG A 151 19.55 3.14 29.42
C ARG A 151 19.32 4.60 29.05
N GLU A 152 19.21 4.91 27.76
CA GLU A 152 18.98 6.27 27.28
C GLU A 152 17.59 6.81 27.68
N LYS A 153 16.54 5.98 27.60
CA LYS A 153 15.18 6.37 28.02
C LYS A 153 15.07 6.69 29.52
N LYS A 154 15.91 6.09 30.38
CA LYS A 154 15.94 6.42 31.82
C LYS A 154 16.62 7.76 32.11
N ARG A 155 17.37 8.32 31.16
CA ARG A 155 18.09 9.58 31.29
C ARG A 155 17.28 10.78 30.78
N SER A 156 16.29 10.55 29.92
CA SER A 156 15.34 11.55 29.38
C SER A 156 14.13 11.75 30.30
#